data_AF-A0A954BFB0-F1
#
_entry.id   AF-A0A954BFB0-F1
#
_cell.length_a   1.000
_cell.length_b   1.000
_cell.length_c   1.000
_cell.angle_alpha   90.00
_cell.angle_beta   90.00
_cell.angle_gamma   90.00
#
_symmetry.space_group_name_H-M   'P 1'
#
loop_
_entity.id
_entity.type
_entity.pdbx_description
1 polymer ?
#
loop_
_entity_poly.entity_id
_entity_poly.type
_entity_poly.pdbx_seq_one_letter_code
_entity_poly.pdbx_strand_id
1 'polypeptide(L)'
;ELMAPVALNICCFRYAEPGLGDAVLDAMNDEIVIQLQEQGIAAPSTTRLKGRLAIRVNITNHRTARKDLDILLQEVLRISASPEVTAVRDKALAGLNG
;
A
#
# COMPACT_ATOMS: atom_id res chain seq x y z
N GLU A 1 -19.64 -26.90 1.58
CA GLU A 1 -18.66 -27.68 0.80
C GLU A 1 -18.06 -26.77 -0.27
N LEU A 2 -16.74 -26.85 -0.48
CA LEU A 2 -16.01 -26.06 -1.46
C LEU A 2 -15.93 -26.86 -2.77
N MET A 3 -16.63 -26.41 -3.82
CA MET A 3 -16.89 -27.23 -5.02
C MET A 3 -15.84 -27.09 -6.15
N ALA A 4 -14.81 -26.25 -5.96
CA ALA A 4 -13.68 -26.08 -6.87
C ALA A 4 -12.51 -25.41 -6.12
N PRO A 5 -11.25 -25.51 -6.61
CA PRO A 5 -10.10 -24.84 -6.00
C PRO A 5 -10.28 -23.32 -6.03
N VAL A 6 -10.14 -22.65 -4.87
CA VAL A 6 -10.10 -21.17 -4.84
C VAL A 6 -8.66 -20.74 -5.09
N ALA A 7 -8.40 -20.09 -6.22
CA ALA A 7 -7.16 -19.33 -6.38
C ALA A 7 -7.21 -18.14 -5.41
N LEU A 8 -6.26 -18.08 -4.47
CA LEU A 8 -6.13 -16.97 -3.54
C LEU A 8 -5.65 -15.73 -4.31
N ASN A 9 -6.58 -14.87 -4.72
CA ASN A 9 -6.30 -13.66 -5.50
C ASN A 9 -5.73 -12.52 -4.62
N ILE A 10 -4.70 -12.80 -3.84
CA ILE A 10 -4.03 -11.80 -3.00
C ILE A 10 -2.83 -11.24 -3.74
N CYS A 11 -2.79 -9.91 -3.88
CA CYS A 11 -1.62 -9.18 -4.37
C CYS A 11 -0.98 -8.42 -3.20
N CYS A 12 0.33 -8.61 -3.02
CA CYS A 12 1.12 -7.88 -2.05
C CYS A 12 2.19 -7.06 -2.78
N PHE A 13 2.20 -5.74 -2.58
CA PHE A 13 3.18 -4.83 -3.16
C PHE A 13 3.49 -3.69 -2.19
N ARG A 14 4.43 -2.82 -2.53
CA ARG A 14 4.70 -1.59 -1.79
C ARG A 14 5.06 -0.47 -2.75
N TYR A 15 4.73 0.77 -2.40
CA TYR A 15 5.40 1.93 -2.97
C TYR A 15 6.88 1.93 -2.56
N ALA A 16 7.76 2.26 -3.50
CA ALA A 16 9.19 2.31 -3.29
C ALA A 16 9.77 3.57 -3.96
N GLU A 17 10.46 4.38 -3.15
CA GLU A 17 11.20 5.55 -3.61
C GLU A 17 12.70 5.25 -3.52
N PRO A 18 13.45 5.39 -4.63
CA PRO A 18 14.89 5.15 -4.63
C PRO A 18 15.60 6.02 -3.59
N GLY A 19 16.55 5.44 -2.85
CA GLY A 19 17.35 6.15 -1.85
C GLY A 19 16.74 6.22 -0.45
N LEU A 20 15.49 5.78 -0.25
CA LEU A 20 14.89 5.68 1.09
C LEU A 20 15.11 4.30 1.73
N GLY A 21 15.37 4.30 3.03
CA GLY A 21 15.53 3.08 3.83
C GLY A 21 14.20 2.40 4.15
N ASP A 22 14.26 1.11 4.50
CA ASP A 22 13.07 0.27 4.75
C ASP A 22 12.14 0.85 5.84
N ALA A 23 12.69 1.47 6.89
CA ALA A 23 11.88 2.09 7.95
C ALA A 23 11.06 3.30 7.46
N VAL A 24 11.64 4.15 6.60
CA VAL A 24 10.96 5.29 6.00
C VAL A 24 9.90 4.81 5.02
N LEU A 25 10.26 3.85 4.17
CA LEU A 25 9.33 3.25 3.22
C LEU A 25 8.18 2.51 3.92
N ASP A 26 8.43 1.88 5.08
CA ASP A 26 7.38 1.22 5.87
C ASP A 26 6.38 2.26 6.40
N ALA A 27 6.88 3.37 6.96
CA ALA A 27 6.03 4.46 7.46
C ALA A 27 5.20 5.10 6.33
N MET A 28 5.82 5.37 5.17
CA MET A 28 5.11 5.92 4.01
C MET A 28 4.03 4.98 3.50
N ASN A 29 4.29 3.67 3.42
CA ASN A 29 3.30 2.71 2.92
C ASN A 29 2.14 2.50 3.90
N ASP A 30 2.37 2.64 5.20
CA ASP A 30 1.30 2.63 6.20
C ASP A 30 0.37 3.83 6.02
N GLU A 31 0.94 5.03 5.87
CA GLU A 31 0.19 6.27 5.60
C GLU A 31 -0.57 6.20 4.27
N ILE A 32 0.03 5.66 3.21
CA ILE A 32 -0.66 5.46 1.92
C ILE A 32 -1.92 4.61 2.10
N VAL A 33 -1.87 3.55 2.91
CA VAL A 33 -3.04 2.70 3.17
C VAL A 33 -4.11 3.44 3.96
N ILE A 34 -3.73 4.25 4.95
CA ILE A 34 -4.66 5.11 5.69
C ILE A 34 -5.37 6.06 4.72
N GLN A 35 -4.61 6.78 3.89
CA GLN A 35 -5.16 7.74 2.93
C GLN A 35 -6.08 7.09 1.88
N LEU A 36 -5.75 5.89 1.38
CA LEU A 36 -6.62 5.14 0.48
C LEU A 36 -7.99 4.82 1.12
N GLN A 37 -7.99 4.50 2.41
CA GLN A 37 -9.20 4.17 3.16
C GLN A 37 -10.02 5.43 3.48
N GLU A 38 -9.37 6.48 3.99
CA GLU A 38 -10.02 7.75 4.34
C GLU A 38 -10.67 8.44 3.14
N GLN A 39 -10.04 8.34 1.97
CA GLN A 39 -10.56 8.91 0.72
C GLN A 39 -11.59 7.99 0.03
N GLY A 40 -11.89 6.82 0.59
CA GLY A 40 -12.88 5.88 0.05
C GLY A 40 -12.48 5.25 -1.29
N ILE A 41 -11.19 5.26 -1.63
CA ILE A 41 -10.66 4.75 -2.91
C ILE A 41 -10.63 3.23 -2.89
N ALA A 42 -10.02 2.67 -1.85
CA ALA A 42 -9.91 1.23 -1.64
C ALA A 42 -9.66 0.95 -0.16
N ALA A 43 -9.99 -0.26 0.28
CA ALA A 43 -9.74 -0.71 1.65
C ALA A 43 -8.70 -1.86 1.71
N PRO A 44 -7.44 -1.65 1.26
CA PRO A 44 -6.40 -2.65 1.41
C PRO A 44 -5.99 -2.77 2.88
N SER A 45 -5.43 -3.93 3.22
CA SER A 45 -4.78 -4.15 4.52
C SER A 45 -3.25 -4.04 4.35
N THR A 46 -2.51 -4.01 5.45
CA THR A 46 -1.05 -4.19 5.42
C THR A 46 -0.67 -5.59 5.88
N THR A 47 0.54 -6.03 5.50
CA THR A 47 1.17 -7.24 6.03
C THR A 47 2.70 -7.06 6.03
N ARG A 48 3.43 -7.95 6.72
CA ARG A 48 4.89 -7.95 6.67
C ARG A 48 5.40 -9.13 5.86
N LEU A 49 6.20 -8.84 4.83
CA LEU A 49 6.89 -9.85 4.02
C LEU A 49 8.40 -9.62 4.12
N LYS A 50 9.15 -10.63 4.56
CA LYS A 50 10.60 -10.54 4.77
C LYS A 50 10.99 -9.33 5.65
N GLY A 51 10.18 -9.05 6.68
CA GLY A 51 10.38 -7.93 7.60
C GLY A 51 9.86 -6.57 7.11
N ARG A 52 9.52 -6.43 5.82
CA ARG A 52 9.08 -5.16 5.20
C ARG A 52 7.57 -5.04 5.15
N LEU A 53 7.05 -3.83 5.32
CA LEU A 53 5.62 -3.56 5.18
C LEU A 53 5.22 -3.62 3.71
N ALA A 54 4.12 -4.32 3.44
CA ALA A 54 3.50 -4.46 2.13
C ALA A 54 2.00 -4.17 2.21
N ILE A 55 1.50 -3.48 1.20
CA ILE A 55 0.07 -3.30 0.91
C ILE A 55 -0.47 -4.63 0.40
N ARG A 56 -1.46 -5.17 1.10
CA ARG A 56 -2.13 -6.44 0.79
C ARG A 56 -3.54 -6.18 0.32
N VAL A 57 -3.76 -6.45 -0.97
CA VAL A 57 -5.03 -6.32 -1.66
C VAL A 57 -5.62 -7.71 -1.87
N ASN A 58 -6.85 -7.93 -1.43
CA ASN A 58 -7.57 -9.16 -1.67
C ASN A 58 -8.56 -8.94 -2.82
N ILE A 59 -8.30 -9.56 -3.98
CA ILE A 59 -9.11 -9.42 -5.19
C ILE A 59 -10.20 -10.52 -5.17
N THR A 60 -11.10 -10.44 -4.19
CA THR A 60 -12.14 -11.47 -3.97
C THR A 60 -13.42 -11.25 -4.75
N ASN A 61 -13.56 -10.10 -5.42
CA ASN A 61 -14.74 -9.84 -6.21
C ASN A 61 -14.53 -10.32 -7.66
N HIS A 62 -15.39 -11.20 -8.15
CA HIS A 62 -15.48 -11.62 -9.55
C HIS A 62 -15.82 -10.44 -10.51
N ARG A 63 -16.12 -9.26 -9.94
CA ARG A 63 -16.30 -7.98 -10.63
C ARG A 63 -15.06 -7.10 -10.67
N THR A 64 -13.99 -7.39 -9.91
CA THR A 64 -12.77 -6.58 -9.95
C THR A 64 -12.14 -6.73 -11.33
N ALA A 65 -12.18 -5.65 -12.10
CA ALA A 65 -11.58 -5.58 -13.42
C ALA A 65 -10.14 -5.08 -13.30
N ARG A 66 -9.34 -5.33 -14.34
CA ARG A 66 -7.98 -4.77 -14.46
C ARG A 66 -7.94 -3.26 -14.25
N LYS A 67 -8.98 -2.55 -14.69
CA LYS A 67 -9.15 -1.11 -14.51
C LYS A 67 -9.17 -0.68 -13.03
N ASP A 68 -9.75 -1.48 -12.15
CA ASP A 68 -9.80 -1.15 -10.71
C ASP A 68 -8.40 -1.23 -10.09
N LEU A 69 -7.56 -2.16 -10.56
CA LEU A 69 -6.16 -2.24 -10.17
C LEU A 69 -5.36 -1.06 -10.74
N ASP A 70 -5.61 -0.66 -11.99
CA ASP A 70 -4.95 0.51 -12.58
C ASP A 70 -5.28 1.78 -11.79
N ILE A 71 -6.55 1.97 -11.39
CA ILE A 71 -6.97 3.08 -10.51
C ILE A 71 -6.25 3.00 -9.17
N LEU A 72 -6.22 1.82 -8.53
CA LEU A 72 -5.54 1.65 -7.25
C LEU A 72 -4.05 2.04 -7.33
N LEU A 73 -3.35 1.60 -8.36
CA LEU A 73 -1.92 1.92 -8.54
C LEU A 73 -1.70 3.41 -8.82
N GLN A 74 -2.57 4.03 -9.64
CA GLN A 74 -2.53 5.48 -9.89
C GLN A 74 -2.75 6.27 -8.60
N GLU A 75 -3.71 5.86 -7.78
CA GLU A 75 -4.00 6.52 -6.51
C GLU A 75 -2.91 6.31 -5.47
N VAL A 76 -2.28 5.11 -5.40
CA VAL A 76 -1.08 4.89 -4.58
C VAL A 76 0.03 5.87 -4.97
N LEU A 77 0.28 6.04 -6.26
CA LEU A 77 1.31 6.99 -6.74
C LEU A 77 0.93 8.44 -6.41
N ARG A 78 -0.32 8.84 -6.66
CA ARG A 78 -0.80 10.20 -6.34
C ARG A 78 -0.68 10.50 -4.83
N ILE A 79 -1.12 9.57 -3.99
CA ILE A 79 -1.10 9.69 -2.53
C ILE A 79 0.35 9.69 -2.01
N SER A 80 1.26 8.92 -2.62
CA SER A 80 2.67 8.91 -2.21
C SER A 80 3.34 10.30 -2.28
N ALA A 81 2.81 11.19 -3.13
CA ALA A 81 3.24 12.57 -3.28
C ALA A 81 2.38 13.59 -2.50
N SER A 82 1.44 13.14 -1.67
CA SER A 82 0.57 14.03 -0.90
C SER A 82 1.30 14.68 0.27
N PRO A 83 0.81 15.83 0.79
CA PRO A 83 1.39 16.47 1.97
C PRO A 83 1.46 15.55 3.19
N GLU A 84 0.45 14.68 3.39
CA GLU A 84 0.36 13.75 4.52
C GLU A 84 1.51 12.74 4.48
N VAL A 85 1.71 12.06 3.34
CA VAL A 85 2.79 11.08 3.17
C VAL A 85 4.16 11.76 3.17
N THR A 86 4.26 12.97 2.60
CA THR A 86 5.49 13.77 2.62
C THR A 86 5.89 14.12 4.06
N ALA A 87 4.94 14.55 4.89
CA ALA A 87 5.20 14.85 6.30
C ALA A 87 5.66 13.60 7.08
N VAL A 88 5.08 12.43 6.79
CA VAL A 88 5.52 11.15 7.37
C VAL A 88 6.95 10.83 6.96
N ARG A 89 7.28 10.96 5.66
CA ARG A 89 8.63 10.74 5.15
C ARG A 89 9.65 11.65 5.85
N ASP A 90 9.37 12.95 5.91
CA ASP A 90 10.31 13.94 6.44
C ASP A 90 10.53 13.73 7.95
N LYS A 91 9.46 13.40 8.70
CA LYS A 91 9.57 13.02 10.12
C LYS A 91 10.39 11.75 10.32
N ALA A 92 10.17 10.72 9.51
CA ALA A 92 10.89 9.46 9.60
C ALA A 92 12.39 9.65 9.28
N LEU A 93 12.73 10.51 8.31
CA LEU A 93 14.11 10.86 7.99
C LEU A 93 14.78 11.66 9.12
N ALA A 94 14.08 12.61 9.74
CA ALA A 94 14.60 13.37 10.87
C ALA A 94 14.89 12.48 12.09
N GLY A 95 14.03 11.49 12.36
CA GLY A 95 14.17 10.56 13.48
C GLY A 95 15.28 9.52 13.34
N LEU A 96 15.89 9.37 12.15
CA LEU A 96 17.05 8.51 11.93
C LEU A 96 18.40 9.21 12.19
N ASN A 97 18.39 10.54 12.31
CA ASN A 97 19.58 11.37 12.48
C ASN A 97 19.81 11.81 13.95
N GLY A 98 19.03 11.30 14.89
CA GLY A 98 19.17 11.53 16.34
C GLY A 98 19.50 10.25 17.08
#